data_AF-A0A9E5BH87-F1
#
_entry.id   AF-A0A9E5BH87-F1
#
_cell.length_a   1.000
_cell.length_b   1.000
_cell.length_c   1.000
_cell.angle_alpha   90.00
_cell.angle_beta   90.00
_cell.angle_gamma   90.00
#
_symmetry.space_group_name_H-M   'P 1'
#
loop_
_entity.id
_entity.type
_entity.pdbx_description
1 polymer ?
#
loop_
_entity_poly.entity_id
_entity_poly.type
_entity_poly.pdbx_seq_one_letter_code
_entity_poly.pdbx_strand_id
1 'polypeptide(L)'
;TTYGTGSEQGAGAISRSIQRGYLRGIVEGVNDVNAPSKLKALGVEVQSIRSSAEADYKELIHVEAILAGGKSVSIAGTVLGKAQSPRIVSINGRTLEFIPEGKLLLIENQDQPGIIGALGTILSKEKVNIANMALSRTGGTNAFAVYQLDSAPSATTLAEIQKNSAIVRVQLIDA
;
A
#
# COMPACT_ATOMS: atom_id res chain seq x y z
N THR A 1 12.91 4.49 -6.18
CA THR A 1 13.81 3.77 -7.11
C THR A 1 13.01 3.04 -8.17
N THR A 2 13.40 3.15 -9.43
CA THR A 2 12.86 2.32 -10.52
C THR A 2 13.91 1.30 -10.96
N TYR A 3 13.51 0.04 -11.10
CA TYR A 3 14.34 -1.06 -11.57
C TYR A 3 13.81 -1.53 -12.93
N GLY A 4 14.70 -1.82 -13.86
CA GLY A 4 14.35 -2.32 -15.18
C GLY A 4 14.69 -1.38 -16.35
N THR A 5 14.06 -1.64 -17.49
CA THR A 5 14.46 -1.10 -18.79
C THR A 5 13.76 0.21 -19.17
N GLY A 6 12.76 0.67 -18.39
CA GLY A 6 11.95 1.85 -18.69
C GLY A 6 12.72 3.12 -19.06
N SER A 7 12.17 3.99 -19.92
CA SER A 7 12.86 5.21 -20.38
C SER A 7 12.97 6.30 -19.30
N GLU A 8 13.94 7.21 -19.44
CA GLU A 8 14.17 8.33 -18.50
C GLU A 8 12.97 9.30 -18.43
N GLN A 9 12.28 9.52 -19.56
CA GLN A 9 11.05 10.31 -19.63
C GLN A 9 9.90 9.66 -18.83
N GLY A 10 9.84 8.31 -18.79
CA GLY A 10 8.89 7.56 -17.97
C GLY A 10 9.13 7.75 -16.47
N ALA A 11 10.39 7.80 -16.03
CA ALA A 11 10.75 7.98 -14.63
C ALA A 11 10.23 9.32 -14.07
N GLY A 12 10.29 10.40 -14.86
CA GLY A 12 9.76 11.70 -14.47
C GLY A 12 8.24 11.70 -14.26
N ALA A 13 7.49 11.02 -15.13
CA ALA A 13 6.03 10.90 -15.02
C ALA A 13 5.61 10.05 -13.81
N ILE A 14 6.33 8.95 -13.54
CA ILE A 14 6.14 8.11 -12.36
C ILE A 14 6.38 8.93 -11.09
N SER A 15 7.50 9.66 -11.02
CA SER A 15 7.82 10.50 -9.86
C SER A 15 6.72 11.53 -9.57
N ARG A 16 6.23 12.25 -10.58
CA ARG A 16 5.11 13.20 -10.40
C ARG A 16 3.82 12.53 -9.93
N SER A 17 3.52 11.34 -10.46
CA SER A 17 2.34 10.56 -10.07
C SER A 17 2.40 10.13 -8.60
N ILE A 18 3.58 9.71 -8.12
CA ILE A 18 3.82 9.37 -6.71
C ILE A 18 3.64 10.60 -5.83
N GLN A 19 4.21 11.75 -6.22
CA GLN A 19 4.10 12.99 -5.45
C GLN A 19 2.65 13.48 -5.36
N ARG A 20 1.91 13.42 -6.47
CA ARG A 20 0.47 13.72 -6.49
C ARG A 20 -0.32 12.78 -5.58
N GLY A 21 -0.01 11.48 -5.63
CA GLY A 21 -0.63 10.47 -4.77
C GLY A 21 -0.36 10.71 -3.29
N TYR A 22 0.88 11.01 -2.92
CA TYR A 22 1.27 11.33 -1.54
C TYR A 22 0.52 12.55 -1.00
N LEU A 23 0.37 13.61 -1.81
CA LEU A 23 -0.32 14.84 -1.42
C LEU A 23 -1.85 14.71 -1.37
N ARG A 24 -2.42 13.63 -1.88
CA ARG A 24 -3.87 13.41 -1.89
C ARG A 24 -4.39 13.33 -0.45
N GLY A 25 -5.30 14.24 -0.09
CA GLY A 25 -5.84 14.35 1.27
C GLY A 25 -4.97 15.15 2.25
N ILE A 26 -3.78 15.61 1.82
CA ILE A 26 -2.93 16.54 2.59
C ILE A 26 -3.10 17.97 2.08
N VAL A 27 -3.12 18.16 0.75
CA VAL A 27 -3.18 19.47 0.11
C VAL A 27 -4.29 19.50 -0.93
N GLU A 28 -5.10 20.55 -0.92
CA GLU A 28 -6.14 20.76 -1.92
C GLU A 28 -5.59 21.20 -3.30
N GLY A 29 -6.34 20.87 -4.35
CA GLY A 29 -6.06 21.30 -5.72
C GLY A 29 -4.74 20.76 -6.29
N VAL A 30 -4.28 19.58 -5.83
CA VAL A 30 -3.07 18.94 -6.35
C VAL A 30 -3.30 18.29 -7.72
N ASN A 31 -2.36 18.48 -8.64
CA ASN A 31 -2.33 17.86 -9.97
C ASN A 31 -0.87 17.53 -10.37
N ASP A 32 -0.66 16.93 -11.55
CA ASP A 32 0.68 16.50 -11.98
C ASP A 32 1.66 17.66 -12.19
N VAL A 33 1.16 18.86 -12.47
CA VAL A 33 1.99 20.04 -12.73
C VAL A 33 2.44 20.66 -11.41
N ASN A 34 1.53 20.79 -10.44
CA ASN A 34 1.81 21.50 -9.19
C ASN A 34 2.25 20.60 -8.02
N ALA A 35 2.15 19.27 -8.14
CA ALA A 35 2.56 18.33 -7.09
C ALA A 35 4.02 18.53 -6.64
N PRO A 36 5.02 18.68 -7.54
CA PRO A 36 6.41 18.88 -7.11
C PRO A 36 6.62 20.15 -6.30
N SER A 37 6.04 21.26 -6.75
CA SER A 37 6.16 22.55 -6.06
C SER A 37 5.45 22.54 -4.71
N LYS A 38 4.27 21.91 -4.62
CA LYS A 38 3.52 21.76 -3.35
C LYS A 38 4.27 20.87 -2.36
N LEU A 39 4.85 19.76 -2.81
CA LEU A 39 5.59 18.85 -1.95
C LEU A 39 6.87 19.52 -1.40
N LYS A 40 7.60 20.24 -2.26
CA LYS A 40 8.75 21.06 -1.86
C LYS A 40 8.38 22.14 -0.84
N ALA A 41 7.21 22.77 -0.99
CA ALA A 41 6.73 23.77 -0.04
C ALA A 41 6.45 23.20 1.37
N LEU A 42 6.20 21.89 1.48
CA LEU A 42 6.10 21.17 2.75
C LEU A 42 7.47 20.76 3.33
N GLY A 43 8.57 21.12 2.66
CA GLY A 43 9.93 20.74 3.07
C GLY A 43 10.28 19.28 2.80
N VAL A 44 9.51 18.59 1.96
CA VAL A 44 9.77 17.18 1.60
C VAL A 44 10.70 17.14 0.38
N GLU A 45 11.88 16.58 0.57
CA GLU A 45 12.83 16.34 -0.51
C GLU A 45 12.47 15.06 -1.28
N VAL A 46 12.66 15.07 -2.60
CA VAL A 46 12.38 13.93 -3.47
C VAL A 46 13.64 13.54 -4.21
N GLN A 47 14.03 12.28 -4.08
CA GLN A 47 15.09 11.68 -4.87
C GLN A 47 14.51 10.59 -5.78
N SER A 48 14.91 10.61 -7.06
CA SER A 48 14.56 9.57 -8.02
C SER A 48 15.82 8.85 -8.47
N ILE A 49 15.87 7.54 -8.21
CA ILE A 49 17.01 6.68 -8.53
C ILE A 49 16.54 5.67 -9.58
N ARG A 50 17.32 5.51 -10.63
CA ARG A 50 17.19 4.40 -11.58
C ARG A 50 18.28 3.38 -11.27
N SER A 51 17.88 2.12 -11.14
CA SER A 51 18.80 1.01 -10.90
C SER A 51 18.75 0.00 -12.04
N SER A 52 19.92 -0.46 -12.47
CA SER A 52 20.09 -1.61 -13.37
C SER A 52 20.38 -2.91 -12.60
N ALA A 53 20.30 -2.89 -11.27
CA ALA A 53 20.48 -4.09 -10.46
C ALA A 53 19.36 -5.09 -10.75
N GLU A 54 19.68 -6.38 -10.58
CA GLU A 54 18.68 -7.44 -10.63
C GLU A 54 17.64 -7.23 -9.50
N ALA A 55 16.38 -7.47 -9.85
CA ALA A 55 15.25 -7.40 -8.95
C ALA A 55 14.33 -8.59 -9.23
N ASP A 56 13.50 -8.96 -8.25
CA ASP A 56 12.56 -10.09 -8.35
C ASP A 56 11.54 -9.93 -9.50
N TYR A 57 11.36 -8.70 -9.98
CA TYR A 57 10.46 -8.35 -11.07
C TYR A 57 11.18 -7.54 -12.15
N LYS A 58 10.84 -7.81 -13.42
CA LYS A 58 11.44 -7.14 -14.60
C LYS A 58 11.32 -5.62 -14.57
N GLU A 59 10.17 -5.14 -14.12
CA GLU A 59 9.89 -3.72 -13.92
C GLU A 59 9.38 -3.57 -12.49
N LEU A 60 10.12 -2.86 -11.64
CA LEU A 60 9.76 -2.66 -10.23
C LEU A 60 9.90 -1.19 -9.88
N ILE A 61 8.89 -0.66 -9.19
CA ILE A 61 8.92 0.67 -8.60
C ILE A 61 8.94 0.48 -7.10
N HIS A 62 10.03 0.89 -6.46
CA HIS A 62 10.16 0.97 -5.01
C HIS A 62 10.02 2.43 -4.56
N VAL A 63 9.07 2.70 -3.68
CA VAL A 63 8.86 4.01 -3.07
C VAL A 63 9.17 3.89 -1.60
N GLU A 64 10.03 4.78 -1.09
CA GLU A 64 10.38 4.85 0.32
C GLU A 64 10.18 6.29 0.79
N ALA A 65 9.55 6.43 1.96
CA ALA A 65 9.44 7.68 2.68
C ALA A 65 10.26 7.58 3.97
N ILE A 66 11.25 8.45 4.11
CA ILE A 66 12.06 8.59 5.31
C ILE A 66 11.42 9.66 6.18
N LEU A 67 11.02 9.28 7.39
CA LEU A 67 10.35 10.13 8.36
C LEU A 67 11.35 10.85 9.26
N ALA A 68 10.89 11.88 9.94
CA ALA A 68 11.64 12.51 11.01
C ALA A 68 12.08 11.45 12.04
N GLY A 69 13.35 11.49 12.43
CA GLY A 69 13.96 10.49 13.33
C GLY A 69 14.47 9.22 12.64
N GLY A 70 14.52 9.19 11.30
CA GLY A 70 15.23 8.15 10.53
C GLY A 70 14.45 6.84 10.33
N LYS A 71 13.22 6.75 10.82
CA LYS A 71 12.33 5.63 10.47
C LYS A 71 11.94 5.73 9.00
N SER A 72 11.86 4.61 8.29
CA SER A 72 11.34 4.59 6.93
C SER A 72 10.12 3.68 6.80
N VAL A 73 9.28 4.01 5.81
CA VAL A 73 8.20 3.15 5.32
C VAL A 73 8.37 3.00 3.83
N SER A 74 8.07 1.81 3.31
CA SER A 74 8.27 1.52 1.89
C SER A 74 7.14 0.68 1.31
N ILE A 75 6.99 0.80 -0.01
CA ILE A 75 6.08 0.01 -0.82
C ILE A 75 6.75 -0.27 -2.16
N ALA A 76 6.57 -1.48 -2.67
CA ALA A 76 7.03 -1.85 -4.00
C ALA A 76 5.87 -2.35 -4.85
N GLY A 77 5.85 -1.92 -6.11
CA GLY A 77 4.85 -2.34 -7.08
C GLY A 77 5.46 -2.68 -8.44
N THR A 78 4.75 -3.50 -9.18
CA THR A 78 5.11 -3.97 -10.52
C THR A 78 3.87 -4.02 -11.41
N VAL A 79 4.07 -4.33 -12.67
CA VAL A 79 3.00 -4.53 -13.66
C VAL A 79 3.18 -5.91 -14.27
N LEU A 80 2.17 -6.77 -14.12
CA LEU A 80 2.25 -8.18 -14.52
C LEU A 80 1.40 -8.51 -15.75
N GLY A 81 1.93 -9.43 -16.55
CA GLY A 81 1.23 -10.05 -17.68
C GLY A 81 1.01 -9.12 -18.88
N LYS A 82 0.43 -9.68 -19.95
CA LYS A 82 0.11 -8.94 -21.17
C LYS A 82 -0.94 -7.85 -20.95
N ALA A 83 -1.82 -8.06 -19.97
CA ALA A 83 -2.87 -7.11 -19.61
C ALA A 83 -2.35 -5.88 -18.82
N GLN A 84 -1.04 -5.82 -18.54
CA GLN A 84 -0.43 -4.73 -17.77
C GLN A 84 -1.14 -4.51 -16.41
N SER A 85 -1.39 -5.59 -15.67
CA SER A 85 -2.11 -5.53 -14.40
C SER A 85 -1.20 -5.02 -13.27
N PRO A 86 -1.50 -3.86 -12.65
CA PRO A 86 -0.68 -3.33 -11.55
C PRO A 86 -0.80 -4.21 -10.31
N ARG A 87 0.33 -4.41 -9.63
CA ARG A 87 0.42 -5.18 -8.39
C ARG A 87 1.28 -4.45 -7.38
N ILE A 88 0.84 -4.43 -6.13
CA ILE A 88 1.75 -4.22 -5.00
C ILE A 88 2.32 -5.58 -4.64
N VAL A 89 3.65 -5.64 -4.49
CA VAL A 89 4.41 -6.87 -4.25
C VAL A 89 5.20 -6.84 -2.94
N SER A 90 5.36 -5.65 -2.35
CA SER A 90 5.99 -5.50 -1.04
C SER A 90 5.46 -4.29 -0.29
N ILE A 91 5.31 -4.40 1.03
CA ILE A 91 5.08 -3.28 1.96
C ILE A 91 6.01 -3.44 3.16
N ASN A 92 6.85 -2.43 3.42
CA ASN A 92 7.82 -2.42 4.53
C ASN A 92 8.65 -3.71 4.60
N GLY A 93 9.12 -4.20 3.44
CA GLY A 93 9.89 -5.43 3.31
C GLY A 93 9.09 -6.74 3.46
N ARG A 94 7.78 -6.67 3.74
CA ARG A 94 6.89 -7.84 3.76
C ARG A 94 6.49 -8.18 2.32
N THR A 95 6.72 -9.42 1.89
CA THR A 95 6.29 -9.90 0.56
C THR A 95 4.82 -10.29 0.58
N LEU A 96 4.01 -9.65 -0.26
CA LEU A 96 2.59 -9.93 -0.47
C LEU A 96 2.16 -9.39 -1.83
N GLU A 97 1.21 -10.03 -2.50
CA GLU A 97 0.75 -9.60 -3.83
C GLU A 97 -0.73 -9.26 -3.85
N PHE A 98 -1.10 -8.03 -4.23
CA PHE A 98 -2.50 -7.63 -4.42
C PHE A 98 -2.66 -6.51 -5.47
N ILE A 99 -3.87 -6.34 -5.98
CA ILE A 99 -4.23 -5.23 -6.88
C ILE A 99 -4.56 -4.00 -6.03
N PRO A 100 -3.89 -2.85 -6.24
CA PRO A 100 -4.17 -1.63 -5.49
C PRO A 100 -5.42 -0.91 -6.03
N GLU A 101 -6.59 -1.54 -5.92
CA GLU A 101 -7.86 -1.00 -6.43
C GLU A 101 -9.00 -1.25 -5.45
N GLY A 102 -9.86 -0.24 -5.30
CA GLY A 102 -11.09 -0.34 -4.53
C GLY A 102 -10.85 -0.18 -3.03
N LYS A 103 -11.66 -0.84 -2.20
CA LYS A 103 -11.57 -0.71 -0.74
C LYS A 103 -10.57 -1.73 -0.20
N LEU A 104 -9.45 -1.25 0.34
CA LEU A 104 -8.40 -2.08 0.89
C LEU A 104 -8.36 -1.94 2.41
N LEU A 105 -8.67 -3.02 3.12
CA LEU A 105 -8.55 -3.11 4.56
C LEU A 105 -7.21 -3.78 4.92
N LEU A 106 -6.29 -2.99 5.46
CA LEU A 106 -4.99 -3.43 5.93
C LEU A 106 -5.10 -3.77 7.42
N ILE A 107 -4.66 -4.97 7.78
CA ILE A 107 -4.67 -5.49 9.14
C ILE A 107 -3.27 -5.94 9.51
N GLU A 108 -2.76 -5.47 10.64
CA GLU A 108 -1.63 -6.08 11.31
C GLU A 108 -2.14 -6.75 12.59
N ASN A 109 -1.81 -8.02 12.80
CA ASN A 109 -2.30 -8.81 13.92
C ASN A 109 -1.23 -9.77 14.46
N GLN A 110 -1.42 -10.24 15.69
CA GLN A 110 -0.68 -11.38 16.22
C GLN A 110 -1.12 -12.65 15.48
N ASP A 111 -0.18 -13.44 14.97
CA ASP A 111 -0.41 -14.64 14.18
C ASP A 111 -0.87 -15.79 15.08
N GLN A 112 -2.17 -15.80 15.36
CA GLN A 112 -2.83 -16.81 16.19
C GLN A 112 -4.08 -17.38 15.50
N PRO A 113 -4.52 -18.60 15.85
CA PRO A 113 -5.72 -19.19 15.26
C PRO A 113 -6.97 -18.32 15.42
N GLY A 114 -7.81 -18.30 14.38
CA GLY A 114 -9.16 -17.70 14.43
C GLY A 114 -9.28 -16.26 13.94
N ILE A 115 -8.18 -15.53 13.68
CA ILE A 115 -8.25 -14.11 13.25
C ILE A 115 -9.03 -13.91 11.95
N ILE A 116 -8.73 -14.71 10.92
CA ILE A 116 -9.41 -14.62 9.62
C ILE A 116 -10.92 -14.93 9.78
N GLY A 117 -11.28 -15.93 10.59
CA GLY A 117 -12.68 -16.28 10.83
C GLY A 117 -13.43 -15.20 11.60
N ALA A 118 -12.78 -14.57 12.59
CA ALA A 118 -13.35 -13.45 13.32
C ALA A 118 -13.60 -12.24 12.40
N LEU A 119 -12.64 -11.89 11.54
CA LEU A 119 -12.80 -10.82 10.55
C LEU A 119 -13.95 -11.10 9.58
N GLY A 120 -14.02 -12.31 9.01
CA GLY A 120 -15.13 -12.70 8.13
C GLY A 120 -16.50 -12.64 8.84
N THR A 121 -16.54 -13.03 10.11
CA THR A 121 -17.77 -12.94 10.92
C THR A 121 -18.19 -11.49 11.14
N ILE A 122 -17.25 -10.60 11.47
CA ILE A 122 -17.55 -9.18 11.70
C ILE A 122 -18.01 -8.50 10.40
N LEU A 123 -17.29 -8.70 9.30
CA LEU A 123 -17.64 -8.11 8.00
C LEU A 123 -18.98 -8.62 7.44
N SER A 124 -19.31 -9.89 7.67
CA SER A 124 -20.56 -10.47 7.18
C SER A 124 -21.81 -9.90 7.85
N LYS A 125 -21.71 -9.34 9.06
CA LYS A 125 -22.83 -8.62 9.72
C LYS A 125 -23.34 -7.45 8.88
N GLU A 126 -22.44 -6.79 8.14
CA GLU A 126 -22.77 -5.70 7.22
C GLU A 126 -22.81 -6.16 5.75
N LYS A 127 -22.73 -7.47 5.48
CA LYS A 127 -22.68 -8.05 4.13
C LYS A 127 -21.55 -7.46 3.27
N VAL A 128 -20.43 -7.11 3.90
CA VAL A 128 -19.23 -6.67 3.19
C VAL A 128 -18.48 -7.90 2.70
N ASN A 129 -18.43 -8.08 1.38
CA ASN A 129 -17.75 -9.20 0.75
C ASN A 129 -16.23 -8.95 0.62
N ILE A 130 -15.44 -10.03 0.69
CA ILE A 130 -13.98 -10.01 0.49
C ILE A 130 -13.71 -10.58 -0.91
N ALA A 131 -13.33 -9.72 -1.85
CA ALA A 131 -13.01 -10.11 -3.22
C ALA A 131 -11.65 -10.81 -3.33
N ASN A 132 -10.69 -10.38 -2.52
CA ASN A 132 -9.34 -10.93 -2.51
C ASN A 132 -8.66 -10.72 -1.16
N MET A 133 -7.66 -11.54 -0.85
CA MET A 133 -6.86 -11.41 0.36
C MET A 133 -5.40 -11.76 0.07
N ALA A 134 -4.49 -10.90 0.51
CA ALA A 134 -3.06 -11.14 0.48
C ALA A 134 -2.50 -11.14 1.92
N LEU A 135 -1.63 -12.11 2.23
CA LEU A 135 -1.06 -12.28 3.57
C LEU A 135 0.47 -12.35 3.46
N SER A 136 1.13 -11.66 4.37
CA SER A 136 2.56 -11.83 4.61
C SER A 136 2.82 -12.21 6.06
N ARG A 137 3.64 -13.24 6.25
CA ARG A 137 4.17 -13.64 7.56
C ARG A 137 5.67 -13.44 7.54
N THR A 138 6.15 -12.51 8.34
CA THR A 138 7.59 -12.24 8.46
C THR A 138 8.11 -12.91 9.73
N GLY A 139 8.31 -14.24 9.67
CA GLY A 139 9.16 -15.01 10.62
C GLY A 139 9.02 -14.74 12.13
N GLY A 140 7.89 -14.21 12.60
CA GLY A 140 7.70 -13.71 13.96
C GLY A 140 6.25 -13.83 14.42
N THR A 141 5.89 -13.14 15.50
CA THR A 141 4.55 -13.23 16.11
C THR A 141 3.47 -12.47 15.37
N ASN A 142 3.80 -11.67 14.34
CA ASN A 142 2.84 -10.79 13.68
C ASN A 142 2.64 -11.20 12.21
N ALA A 143 1.38 -11.10 11.78
CA ALA A 143 0.94 -11.24 10.40
C ALA A 143 0.45 -9.89 9.88
N PHE A 144 0.64 -9.67 8.57
CA PHE A 144 0.11 -8.51 7.87
C PHE A 144 -0.77 -8.98 6.72
N ALA A 145 -2.02 -8.55 6.70
CA ALA A 145 -3.01 -8.93 5.71
C ALA A 145 -3.61 -7.70 5.02
N VAL A 146 -3.90 -7.85 3.73
CA VAL A 146 -4.66 -6.89 2.94
C VAL A 146 -5.90 -7.61 2.44
N TYR A 147 -7.07 -7.07 2.78
CA TYR A 147 -8.36 -7.53 2.30
C TYR A 147 -8.89 -6.54 1.29
N GLN A 148 -9.15 -7.00 0.07
CA GLN A 148 -9.85 -6.23 -0.95
C GLN A 148 -11.35 -6.47 -0.75
N LEU A 149 -12.09 -5.40 -0.48
CA LEU A 149 -13.50 -5.42 -0.14
C LEU A 149 -14.34 -4.80 -1.26
N ASP A 150 -15.53 -5.36 -1.49
CA ASP A 150 -16.47 -4.83 -2.49
C ASP A 150 -17.10 -3.50 -2.04
N SER A 151 -17.16 -3.27 -0.72
CA SER A 151 -17.72 -2.06 -0.12
C SER A 151 -16.94 -1.67 1.15
N ALA A 152 -17.03 -0.39 1.51
CA ALA A 152 -16.36 0.10 2.71
C ALA A 152 -17.15 -0.32 3.96
N PRO A 153 -16.51 -0.97 4.95
CA PRO A 153 -17.16 -1.25 6.23
C PRO A 153 -17.45 0.05 6.98
N SER A 154 -18.49 0.05 7.81
CA SER A 154 -18.82 1.22 8.63
C SER A 154 -17.75 1.50 9.69
N ALA A 155 -17.74 2.72 10.23
CA ALA A 155 -16.89 3.06 11.37
C ALA A 155 -17.15 2.15 12.59
N THR A 156 -18.41 1.71 12.77
CA THR A 156 -18.79 0.76 13.83
C THR A 156 -18.13 -0.59 13.63
N THR A 157 -18.13 -1.12 12.41
CA THR A 157 -17.47 -2.38 12.05
C THR A 157 -15.96 -2.29 12.21
N LEU A 158 -15.34 -1.21 11.75
CA LEU A 158 -13.90 -0.98 11.95
C LEU A 158 -13.53 -0.93 13.44
N ALA A 159 -14.35 -0.27 14.27
CA ALA A 159 -14.18 -0.23 15.71
C ALA A 159 -14.39 -1.61 16.36
N GLU A 160 -15.30 -2.44 15.85
CA GLU A 160 -15.46 -3.82 16.31
C GLU A 160 -14.23 -4.67 16.02
N ILE A 161 -13.65 -4.54 14.81
CA ILE A 161 -12.40 -5.23 14.45
C ILE A 161 -11.27 -4.84 15.41
N GLN A 162 -11.12 -3.54 15.70
CA GLN A 162 -10.07 -3.02 16.59
C GLN A 162 -10.20 -3.51 18.05
N LYS A 163 -11.38 -3.96 18.49
CA LYS A 163 -11.56 -4.49 19.86
C LYS A 163 -10.94 -5.88 20.05
N ASN A 164 -10.66 -6.61 18.98
CA ASN A 164 -9.98 -7.89 19.09
C ASN A 164 -8.53 -7.66 19.53
N SER A 165 -8.15 -8.21 20.69
CA SER A 165 -6.85 -7.95 21.34
C SER A 165 -5.63 -8.39 20.52
N ALA A 166 -5.82 -9.26 19.54
CA ALA A 166 -4.74 -9.66 18.64
C ALA A 166 -4.56 -8.71 17.45
N ILE A 167 -5.49 -7.80 17.21
CA ILE A 167 -5.36 -6.79 16.15
C ILE A 167 -4.49 -5.65 16.67
N VAL A 168 -3.35 -5.43 16.02
CA VAL A 168 -2.38 -4.37 16.35
C VAL A 168 -2.73 -3.08 15.61
N ARG A 169 -3.14 -3.21 14.35
CA ARG A 169 -3.47 -2.06 13.50
C ARG A 169 -4.55 -2.40 12.49
N VAL A 170 -5.43 -1.42 12.25
CA VAL A 170 -6.47 -1.46 11.22
C VAL A 170 -6.40 -0.18 10.41
N GLN A 171 -6.37 -0.29 9.09
CA GLN A 171 -6.40 0.86 8.20
C GLN A 171 -7.22 0.55 6.96
N LEU A 172 -8.25 1.36 6.71
CA LEU A 172 -9.03 1.31 5.47
C LEU A 172 -8.49 2.34 4.49
N ILE A 173 -8.23 1.92 3.26
CA ILE A 173 -7.74 2.75 2.16
C ILE A 173 -8.74 2.65 1.00
N ASP A 174 -9.03 3.79 0.38
CA ASP A 174 -9.76 3.87 -0.88
C ASP A 174 -8.74 4.10 -2.00
N ALA A 175 -8.46 3.05 -2.76
CA ALA A 175 -7.39 3.02 -3.77
C ALA A 175 -7.90 3.36 -5.17
#